data_AF-A0A662LBL3-F1
#
_entry.id   AF-A0A662LBL3-F1
#
_cell.length_a   1.000
_cell.length_b   1.000
_cell.length_c   1.000
_cell.angle_alpha   90.00
_cell.angle_beta   90.00
_cell.angle_gamma   90.00
#
_symmetry.space_group_name_H-M   'P 1'
#
loop_
_entity.id
_entity.type
_entity.pdbx_description
1 polymer ?
#
loop_
_entity_poly.entity_id
_entity_poly.type
_entity_poly.pdbx_seq_one_letter_code
_entity_poly.pdbx_strand_id
1 'polypeptide(L)'
;MEIEKTIEKILENKYKESLKIIRMSKTSKELLEELKKECPHVPEKEIISLFKSVAAGTKMVDSAIIAAAHNMEYNATHPPKPEKTWLDDLFTKDARKIIEPKELMKNKKLYREFIDYISQLEEKYDDTNPPDIAILRRRVTAFLKEKVGKKK
;
A
#
# COMPACT_ATOMS: atom_id res chain seq x y z
N MET A 1 -17.25 -13.47 1.54
CA MET A 1 -18.57 -13.51 0.88
C MET A 1 -19.67 -12.76 1.63
N GLU A 2 -20.05 -13.09 2.89
CA GLU A 2 -21.09 -12.31 3.61
C GLU A 2 -20.59 -10.93 4.09
N ILE A 3 -19.33 -10.84 4.52
CA ILE A 3 -18.70 -9.59 4.95
C ILE A 3 -18.59 -8.61 3.78
N GLU A 4 -18.17 -9.09 2.60
CA GLU A 4 -18.06 -8.27 1.38
C GLU A 4 -19.41 -7.68 0.97
N LYS A 5 -20.47 -8.49 0.96
CA LYS A 5 -21.85 -8.02 0.70
C LYS A 5 -22.32 -6.97 1.70
N THR A 6 -21.89 -7.09 2.95
CA THR A 6 -22.20 -6.12 4.00
C THR A 6 -21.48 -4.80 3.78
N ILE A 7 -20.19 -4.84 3.41
CA ILE A 7 -19.38 -3.66 3.11
C ILE A 7 -19.93 -2.92 1.88
N GLU A 8 -20.25 -3.63 0.80
CA GLU A 8 -20.82 -3.03 -0.41
C GLU A 8 -22.11 -2.27 -0.10
N LYS A 9 -23.01 -2.88 0.68
CA LYS A 9 -24.26 -2.25 1.11
C LYS A 9 -24.02 -0.98 1.94
N ILE A 10 -23.02 -0.99 2.83
CA ILE A 10 -22.65 0.19 3.63
C ILE A 10 -22.15 1.31 2.71
N LEU A 11 -21.27 0.99 1.77
CA LEU A 11 -20.72 1.96 0.82
C LEU A 11 -21.79 2.54 -0.11
N GLU A 12 -22.72 1.71 -0.58
CA GLU A 12 -23.83 2.17 -1.42
C GLU A 12 -24.80 3.08 -0.64
N ASN A 13 -25.13 2.73 0.60
CA ASN A 13 -25.95 3.57 1.47
C ASN A 13 -25.26 4.92 1.75
N LYS A 14 -23.95 4.90 1.99
CA LYS A 14 -23.14 6.11 2.19
C LYS A 14 -23.22 7.05 0.99
N TYR A 15 -23.10 6.50 -0.23
CA TYR A 15 -23.25 7.27 -1.46
C TYR A 15 -24.66 7.85 -1.61
N LYS A 16 -25.71 7.04 -1.41
CA LYS A 16 -27.12 7.47 -1.54
C LYS A 16 -27.49 8.61 -0.60
N GLU A 17 -27.04 8.53 0.65
CA GLU A 17 -27.28 9.59 1.63
C GLU A 17 -26.48 10.85 1.35
N SER A 18 -25.24 10.72 0.88
CA SER A 18 -24.45 11.87 0.44
C SER A 18 -25.12 12.62 -0.71
N LEU A 19 -25.69 11.90 -1.68
CA LEU A 19 -26.49 12.49 -2.74
C LEU A 19 -27.71 13.25 -2.22
N LYS A 20 -28.37 12.76 -1.16
CA LYS A 20 -29.47 13.48 -0.51
C LYS A 20 -28.97 14.80 0.08
N ILE A 21 -27.87 14.78 0.83
CA ILE A 21 -27.26 15.99 1.43
C ILE A 21 -26.96 17.03 0.36
N ILE A 22 -26.28 16.62 -0.71
CA ILE A 22 -25.93 17.51 -1.83
C ILE A 22 -27.19 18.08 -2.48
N ARG A 23 -28.24 17.27 -2.71
CA ARG A 23 -29.48 17.76 -3.33
C ARG A 23 -30.19 18.84 -2.49
N MET A 24 -30.11 18.72 -1.17
CA MET A 24 -30.82 19.59 -0.22
C MET A 24 -30.12 20.93 0.03
N SER A 25 -28.84 21.07 -0.29
CA SER A 25 -28.04 22.27 0.01
C SER A 25 -27.42 22.87 -1.24
N LYS A 26 -27.62 24.17 -1.45
CA LYS A 26 -26.98 24.92 -2.56
C LYS A 26 -25.46 24.93 -2.39
N THR A 27 -24.99 25.24 -1.19
CA THR A 27 -23.57 25.25 -0.82
C THR A 27 -22.91 23.91 -1.09
N SER A 28 -23.59 22.79 -0.78
CA SER A 28 -23.04 21.46 -1.04
C SER A 28 -22.96 21.11 -2.53
N LYS A 29 -23.85 21.67 -3.37
CA LYS A 29 -23.75 21.54 -4.83
C LYS A 29 -22.58 22.34 -5.38
N GLU A 30 -22.43 23.58 -4.92
CA GLU A 30 -21.32 24.46 -5.33
C GLU A 30 -19.98 23.83 -4.93
N LEU A 31 -19.87 23.35 -3.69
CA LEU A 31 -18.69 22.64 -3.22
C LEU A 31 -18.37 21.39 -4.05
N LEU A 32 -19.37 20.59 -4.43
CA LEU A 32 -19.14 19.42 -5.29
C LEU A 32 -18.55 19.84 -6.65
N GLU A 33 -19.10 20.89 -7.27
CA GLU A 33 -18.64 21.36 -8.57
C GLU A 33 -17.23 22.00 -8.51
N GLU A 34 -16.87 22.64 -7.40
CA GLU A 34 -15.51 23.11 -7.14
C GLU A 34 -14.55 21.92 -6.99
N LEU A 35 -14.87 20.94 -6.14
CA LEU A 35 -14.02 19.78 -5.91
C LEU A 35 -13.80 18.92 -7.15
N LYS A 36 -14.80 18.81 -8.04
CA LYS A 36 -14.64 18.14 -9.34
C LYS A 36 -13.60 18.82 -10.23
N LYS A 37 -13.47 20.14 -10.15
CA LYS A 37 -12.49 20.91 -10.92
C LYS A 37 -11.11 20.83 -10.29
N GLU A 38 -11.02 20.89 -8.97
CA GLU A 38 -9.76 20.86 -8.23
C GLU A 38 -9.15 19.46 -8.12
N CYS A 39 -9.98 18.41 -8.10
CA CYS A 39 -9.58 17.01 -7.90
C CYS A 39 -9.96 16.12 -9.11
N PRO A 40 -9.45 16.39 -10.32
CA PRO A 40 -9.89 15.69 -11.53
C PRO A 40 -9.47 14.21 -11.59
N HIS A 41 -8.49 13.78 -10.78
CA HIS A 41 -8.02 12.40 -10.77
C HIS A 41 -8.77 11.52 -9.76
N VAL A 42 -9.61 12.12 -8.90
CA VAL A 42 -10.43 11.41 -7.93
C VAL A 42 -11.77 11.02 -8.56
N PRO A 43 -12.21 9.75 -8.47
CA PRO A 43 -13.52 9.35 -8.98
C PRO A 43 -14.66 10.14 -8.33
N GLU A 44 -15.58 10.67 -9.13
CA GLU A 44 -16.70 11.51 -8.65
C GLU A 44 -17.51 10.80 -7.54
N LYS A 45 -17.72 9.49 -7.67
CA LYS A 45 -18.43 8.69 -6.65
C LYS A 45 -17.78 8.76 -5.27
N GLU A 46 -16.46 8.85 -5.22
CA GLU A 46 -15.70 8.95 -3.98
C GLU A 46 -15.80 10.36 -3.39
N ILE A 47 -15.69 11.41 -4.21
CA ILE A 47 -15.92 12.81 -3.79
C ILE A 47 -17.33 12.97 -3.21
N ILE A 48 -18.35 12.46 -3.90
CA ILE A 48 -19.74 12.50 -3.41
C ILE A 48 -19.84 11.82 -2.05
N SER A 49 -19.20 10.67 -1.87
CA SER A 49 -19.30 9.89 -0.62
C SER A 49 -18.69 10.59 0.61
N LEU A 50 -17.91 11.67 0.44
CA LEU A 50 -17.36 12.45 1.54
C LEU A 50 -18.46 13.21 2.31
N PHE A 51 -19.53 13.63 1.65
CA PHE A 51 -20.56 14.49 2.25
C PHE A 51 -21.30 13.86 3.44
N LYS A 52 -21.55 12.54 3.43
CA LYS A 52 -22.07 11.83 4.62
C LYS A 52 -20.99 11.62 5.69
N SER A 53 -19.76 11.33 5.28
CA SER A 53 -18.67 10.92 6.19
C SER A 53 -18.34 11.98 7.23
N VAL A 54 -18.38 13.24 6.80
CA VAL A 54 -17.90 14.37 7.59
C VAL A 54 -19.02 15.03 8.40
N ALA A 55 -20.28 14.80 8.02
CA ALA A 55 -21.47 15.34 8.69
C ALA A 55 -21.73 14.76 10.11
N ALA A 56 -20.96 13.75 10.55
CA ALA A 56 -21.09 13.15 11.88
C ALA A 56 -20.45 14.02 12.99
N GLY A 57 -21.01 15.21 13.22
CA GLY A 57 -20.74 16.01 14.43
C GLY A 57 -19.61 17.04 14.35
N THR A 58 -19.05 17.31 13.17
CA THR A 58 -18.05 18.38 13.00
C THR A 58 -18.71 19.73 12.71
N LYS A 59 -18.27 20.80 13.38
CA LYS A 59 -18.70 22.19 13.07
C LYS A 59 -18.08 22.73 11.77
N MET A 60 -17.17 21.97 11.15
CA MET A 60 -16.34 22.34 10.00
C MET A 60 -16.46 21.29 8.89
N VAL A 61 -17.70 20.92 8.54
CA VAL A 61 -17.97 19.82 7.60
C VAL A 61 -17.32 20.08 6.24
N ASP A 62 -17.45 21.30 5.71
CA ASP A 62 -16.94 21.64 4.40
C ASP A 62 -15.40 21.58 4.35
N SER A 63 -14.71 22.10 5.37
CA SER A 63 -13.24 22.05 5.44
C SER A 63 -12.70 20.63 5.45
N ALA A 64 -13.36 19.71 6.16
CA ALA A 64 -12.93 18.32 6.20
C ALA A 64 -13.29 17.57 4.90
N ILE A 65 -14.36 17.94 4.19
CA ILE A 65 -14.63 17.42 2.84
C ILE A 65 -13.52 17.89 1.87
N ILE A 66 -13.17 19.19 1.89
CA ILE A 66 -12.11 19.76 1.04
C ILE A 66 -10.77 19.07 1.30
N ALA A 67 -10.35 19.00 2.57
CA ALA A 67 -9.09 18.36 2.94
C ALA A 67 -9.04 16.88 2.53
N ALA A 68 -10.15 16.15 2.68
CA ALA A 68 -10.23 14.76 2.25
C ALA A 68 -10.10 14.61 0.72
N ALA A 69 -10.82 15.42 -0.05
CA ALA A 69 -10.74 15.41 -1.51
C ALA A 69 -9.32 15.74 -2.02
N HIS A 70 -8.70 16.78 -1.48
CA HIS A 70 -7.34 17.18 -1.85
C HIS A 70 -6.29 16.13 -1.48
N ASN A 71 -6.47 15.43 -0.34
CA ASN A 71 -5.60 14.30 0.00
C ASN A 71 -5.76 13.14 -0.99
N MET A 72 -6.97 12.86 -1.45
CA MET A 72 -7.22 11.83 -2.46
C MET A 72 -6.59 12.21 -3.81
N GLU A 73 -6.70 13.47 -4.21
CA GLU A 73 -6.05 14.02 -5.41
C GLU A 73 -4.52 13.95 -5.30
N TYR A 74 -3.97 14.34 -4.15
CA TYR A 74 -2.54 14.24 -3.89
C TYR A 74 -2.07 12.78 -4.02
N ASN A 75 -2.78 11.82 -3.41
CA ASN A 75 -2.42 10.41 -3.49
C ASN A 75 -2.55 9.83 -4.90
N ALA A 76 -3.54 10.28 -5.68
CA ALA A 76 -3.71 9.87 -7.07
C ALA A 76 -2.56 10.38 -7.97
N THR A 77 -2.07 11.59 -7.71
CA THR A 77 -0.99 12.23 -8.47
C THR A 77 0.42 11.90 -7.94
N HIS A 78 0.53 11.49 -6.69
CA HIS A 78 1.77 11.11 -6.01
C HIS A 78 1.65 9.68 -5.47
N PRO A 79 1.56 8.66 -6.35
CA PRO A 79 1.47 7.28 -5.91
C PRO A 79 2.66 6.98 -4.99
N PRO A 80 2.42 6.29 -3.85
CA PRO A 80 3.50 5.97 -2.93
C PRO A 80 4.56 5.19 -3.67
N LYS A 81 5.82 5.58 -3.48
CA LYS A 81 6.95 4.79 -3.98
C LYS A 81 6.81 3.39 -3.37
N PRO A 82 7.06 2.31 -4.13
CA PRO A 82 7.08 0.98 -3.56
C PRO A 82 7.99 0.97 -2.34
N GLU A 83 7.45 0.63 -1.17
CA GLU A 83 8.26 0.53 0.04
C GLU A 83 9.36 -0.50 -0.21
N LYS A 84 10.60 -0.04 -0.11
CA LYS A 84 11.75 -0.91 -0.21
C LYS A 84 11.85 -1.69 1.10
N THR A 85 11.75 -3.00 1.01
CA THR A 85 12.03 -3.92 2.10
C THR A 85 13.54 -4.13 2.24
N TRP A 86 14.01 -4.54 3.42
CA TRP A 86 15.41 -4.92 3.61
C TRP A 86 15.84 -6.08 2.70
N LEU A 87 14.91 -6.93 2.25
CA LEU A 87 15.16 -7.97 1.25
C LEU A 87 15.57 -7.37 -0.09
N ASP A 88 15.09 -6.19 -0.45
CA ASP A 88 15.43 -5.55 -1.72
C ASP A 88 16.91 -5.14 -1.80
N ASP A 89 17.56 -4.94 -0.64
CA ASP A 89 19.01 -4.70 -0.58
C ASP A 89 19.85 -5.95 -0.81
N LEU A 90 19.32 -7.12 -0.47
CA LEU A 90 19.98 -8.41 -0.61
C LEU A 90 19.65 -9.11 -1.94
N PHE A 91 18.45 -8.88 -2.49
CA PHE A 91 17.97 -9.51 -3.71
C PHE A 91 18.45 -8.77 -4.95
N THR A 92 19.55 -9.26 -5.52
CA THR A 92 20.02 -8.86 -6.86
C THR A 92 19.04 -9.27 -7.95
N LYS A 93 19.24 -8.76 -9.19
CA LYS A 93 18.46 -9.18 -10.36
C LYS A 93 18.47 -10.70 -10.55
N ASP A 94 19.56 -11.38 -10.23
CA ASP A 94 19.67 -12.83 -10.38
C ASP A 94 18.98 -13.59 -9.23
N ALA A 95 19.04 -13.06 -8.00
CA ALA A 95 18.27 -13.59 -6.88
C ALA A 95 16.75 -13.50 -7.13
N ARG A 96 16.28 -12.47 -7.83
CA ARG A 96 14.86 -12.30 -8.19
C ARG A 96 14.39 -13.27 -9.29
N LYS A 97 15.27 -13.60 -10.25
CA LYS A 97 15.00 -14.69 -11.24
C LYS A 97 14.83 -16.06 -10.55
N ILE A 98 15.56 -16.24 -9.46
CA ILE A 98 15.31 -17.13 -8.31
C ILE A 98 13.85 -17.34 -7.91
N ILE A 99 13.45 -16.40 -7.06
CA ILE A 99 12.19 -16.30 -6.36
C ILE A 99 12.01 -14.82 -6.04
N GLU A 100 10.80 -14.30 -6.15
CA GLU A 100 10.53 -12.94 -5.71
C GLU A 100 10.49 -12.87 -4.17
N PRO A 101 10.93 -11.76 -3.52
CA PRO A 101 10.89 -11.62 -2.07
C PRO A 101 9.51 -11.95 -1.45
N LYS A 102 8.43 -11.55 -2.14
CA LYS A 102 7.05 -11.86 -1.73
C LYS A 102 6.77 -13.37 -1.71
N GLU A 103 7.28 -14.12 -2.68
CA GLU A 103 7.10 -15.57 -2.75
C GLU A 103 7.96 -16.29 -1.71
N LEU A 104 9.16 -15.79 -1.43
CA LEU A 104 9.97 -16.28 -0.31
C LEU A 104 9.21 -16.15 1.01
N MET A 105 8.65 -14.98 1.31
CA MET A 105 7.92 -14.70 2.55
C MET A 105 6.64 -15.54 2.72
N LYS A 106 6.00 -15.96 1.62
CA LYS A 106 4.82 -16.86 1.67
C LYS A 106 5.18 -18.28 2.13
N ASN A 107 6.40 -18.76 1.84
CA ASN A 107 6.85 -20.07 2.28
C ASN A 107 7.51 -19.98 3.66
N LYS A 108 6.73 -20.20 4.73
CA LYS A 108 7.20 -20.10 6.12
C LYS A 108 8.48 -20.89 6.41
N LYS A 109 8.62 -22.10 5.85
CA LYS A 109 9.80 -22.95 6.09
C LYS A 109 11.03 -22.36 5.40
N LEU A 110 10.92 -22.05 4.11
CA LEU A 110 12.02 -21.47 3.35
C LEU A 110 12.43 -20.09 3.89
N TYR A 111 11.45 -19.27 4.29
CA TYR A 111 11.70 -17.98 4.90
C TYR A 111 12.44 -18.11 6.23
N ARG A 112 12.06 -19.06 7.08
CA ARG A 112 12.78 -19.32 8.34
C ARG A 112 14.23 -19.77 8.08
N GLU A 113 14.43 -20.72 7.18
CA GLU A 113 15.78 -21.16 6.78
C GLU A 113 16.61 -20.01 6.21
N PHE A 114 15.97 -19.07 5.50
CA PHE A 114 16.62 -17.89 4.98
C PHE A 114 17.03 -16.92 6.09
N ILE A 115 16.17 -16.65 7.08
CA ILE A 115 16.50 -15.82 8.24
C ILE A 115 17.67 -16.43 9.02
N ASP A 116 17.61 -17.73 9.32
CA ASP A 116 18.69 -18.43 10.03
C ASP A 116 20.02 -18.30 9.28
N TYR A 117 19.99 -18.39 7.94
CA TYR A 117 21.17 -18.20 7.10
C TYR A 117 21.71 -16.76 7.14
N ILE A 118 20.84 -15.75 7.11
CA ILE A 118 21.26 -14.35 7.23
C ILE A 118 21.91 -14.11 8.58
N SER A 119 21.32 -14.58 9.69
CA SER A 119 21.89 -14.40 11.03
C SER A 119 23.27 -15.07 11.17
N GLN A 120 23.48 -16.24 10.55
CA GLN A 120 24.81 -16.86 10.50
C GLN A 120 25.84 -16.06 9.69
N LEU A 121 25.39 -15.40 8.62
CA LEU A 121 26.26 -14.51 7.85
C LEU A 121 26.61 -13.27 8.65
N GLU A 122 25.65 -12.65 9.34
CA GLU A 122 25.90 -11.50 10.23
C GLU A 122 26.92 -11.86 11.31
N GLU A 123 26.72 -12.95 12.06
CA GLU A 123 27.66 -13.40 13.10
C GLU A 123 29.08 -13.65 12.54
N LYS A 124 29.18 -14.17 11.31
CA LYS A 124 30.47 -14.41 10.66
C LYS A 124 31.20 -13.13 10.25
N TYR A 125 30.47 -12.04 10.04
CA TYR A 125 30.95 -10.86 9.35
C TYR A 125 30.80 -9.56 10.16
N ASP A 126 30.30 -9.65 11.40
CA ASP A 126 30.14 -8.55 12.36
C ASP A 126 31.46 -8.06 12.99
N ASP A 127 32.60 -8.64 12.63
CA ASP A 127 33.90 -8.08 12.99
C ASP A 127 34.10 -6.68 12.39
N THR A 128 35.03 -5.90 12.96
CA THR A 128 35.25 -4.44 12.72
C THR A 128 35.48 -4.02 11.26
N ASN A 129 35.52 -4.95 10.31
CA ASN A 129 35.62 -4.68 8.89
C ASN A 129 34.53 -5.45 8.12
N PRO A 130 33.27 -4.98 8.17
CA PRO A 130 32.15 -5.68 7.55
C PRO A 130 32.40 -5.86 6.04
N PRO A 131 32.13 -7.05 5.49
CA PRO A 131 32.30 -7.31 4.07
C PRO A 131 31.39 -6.41 3.24
N ASP A 132 31.83 -6.10 2.02
CA ASP A 132 30.98 -5.46 1.02
C ASP A 132 29.64 -6.23 0.89
N ILE A 133 28.52 -5.50 0.89
CA ILE A 133 27.17 -6.04 0.66
C ILE A 133 27.10 -6.92 -0.60
N ALA A 134 27.99 -6.73 -1.57
CA ALA A 134 28.17 -7.61 -2.72
C ALA A 134 28.45 -9.08 -2.33
N ILE A 135 29.20 -9.33 -1.24
CA ILE A 135 29.47 -10.69 -0.73
C ILE A 135 28.18 -11.30 -0.19
N LEU A 136 27.42 -10.56 0.62
CA LEU A 136 26.13 -11.01 1.15
C LEU A 136 25.14 -11.32 0.02
N ARG A 137 25.04 -10.45 -0.98
CA ARG A 137 24.22 -10.64 -2.20
C ARG A 137 24.57 -11.92 -2.97
N ARG A 138 25.86 -12.22 -3.13
CA ARG A 138 26.33 -13.46 -3.78
C ARG A 138 25.95 -14.70 -2.97
N ARG A 139 26.13 -14.64 -1.65
CA ARG A 139 25.79 -15.73 -0.71
C ARG A 139 24.29 -16.01 -0.70
N VAL A 140 23.45 -14.96 -0.62
CA VAL A 140 21.99 -15.05 -0.74
C VAL A 140 21.59 -15.69 -2.06
N THR A 141 22.18 -15.26 -3.18
CA THR A 141 21.87 -15.86 -4.49
C THR A 141 22.23 -17.34 -4.54
N ALA A 142 23.38 -17.74 -3.96
CA ALA A 142 23.80 -19.14 -3.89
C ALA A 142 22.85 -19.99 -3.03
N PHE A 143 22.45 -19.49 -1.85
CA PHE A 143 21.47 -20.13 -0.98
C PHE A 143 20.14 -20.36 -1.71
N LEU A 144 19.63 -19.34 -2.40
CA LEU A 144 18.38 -19.45 -3.16
C LEU A 144 18.49 -20.46 -4.31
N LYS A 145 19.62 -20.51 -5.03
CA LYS A 145 19.87 -21.54 -6.06
C LYS A 145 19.87 -22.94 -5.47
N GLU A 146 20.45 -23.13 -4.30
CA GLU A 146 20.51 -24.45 -3.66
C GLU A 146 19.13 -24.92 -3.18
N LYS A 147 18.37 -24.03 -2.55
CA LYS A 147 17.10 -24.37 -1.88
C LYS A 147 15.88 -24.34 -2.80
N VAL A 148 15.90 -23.48 -3.82
CA VAL A 148 14.79 -23.31 -4.78
C VAL A 148 15.14 -23.91 -6.14
N GLY A 149 16.39 -23.75 -6.58
CA GLY A 149 16.88 -24.28 -7.85
C GLY A 149 17.07 -25.80 -7.89
N LYS A 150 17.11 -26.49 -6.74
CA LYS A 150 16.93 -27.94 -6.66
C LYS A 150 15.43 -28.29 -6.75
N LYS A 151 14.85 -28.11 -7.94
CA LYS A 151 13.81 -28.99 -8.44
C LYS A 151 14.42 -29.85 -9.54
N LYS A 152 14.97 -31.00 -9.13
CA LYS A 152 15.09 -32.18 -9.99
C LYS A 152 14.27 -33.27 -9.33
#